data_AF-A0A317J7N1-F1
#
_entry.id   AF-A0A317J7N1-F1
#
_cell.length_a   1.000
_cell.length_b   1.000
_cell.length_c   1.000
_cell.angle_alpha   90.00
_cell.angle_beta   90.00
_cell.angle_gamma   90.00
#
_symmetry.space_group_name_H-M   'P 1'
#
loop_
_entity.id
_entity.type
_entity.pdbx_description
1 polymer ?
#
loop_
_entity_poly.entity_id
_entity_poly.type
_entity_poly.pdbx_seq_one_letter_code
_entity_poly.pdbx_strand_id
1 'polypeptide(L)' 'MMKRIVQTKPLMPVFNAPLPPLEPFQRCRCGKCRECIDNEKWDRVFAKYEIPEDRWETKGFFQSTLRGW' A
#
# COMPACT_ATOMS: atom_id res chain seq x y z
N MET A 1 3.81 -54.12 16.90
CA MET A 1 3.43 -53.41 15.65
C MET A 1 2.82 -52.06 16.02
N MET A 2 3.52 -50.95 15.81
CA MET A 2 3.01 -49.60 16.13
C MET A 2 2.28 -49.02 14.91
N LYS A 3 0.99 -48.71 15.07
CA LYS A 3 0.20 -48.01 14.05
C LYS A 3 0.52 -46.52 14.10
N ARG A 4 1.07 -45.96 13.02
CA ARG A 4 1.24 -44.50 12.87
C ARG A 4 -0.14 -43.89 12.61
N ILE A 5 -0.60 -43.04 13.51
CA ILE A 5 -1.77 -42.19 13.30
C ILE A 5 -1.27 -40.96 12.53
N VAL A 6 -1.66 -40.85 11.26
CA VAL A 6 -1.40 -39.65 10.46
C VAL A 6 -2.44 -38.60 10.87
N GLN A 7 -2.01 -37.56 11.58
CA GLN A 7 -2.84 -36.38 11.80
C GLN A 7 -3.03 -35.64 10.48
N THR A 8 -4.20 -35.76 9.88
CA THR A 8 -4.60 -34.92 8.74
C THR A 8 -5.15 -33.61 9.30
N LYS A 9 -4.47 -32.50 9.00
CA LYS A 9 -4.96 -31.15 9.31
C LYS A 9 -6.20 -30.89 8.45
N PRO A 10 -7.35 -30.47 9.01
CA PRO A 10 -8.52 -30.19 8.20
C PRO A 10 -8.23 -29.02 7.26
N LEU A 11 -8.41 -29.26 5.96
CA LEU A 11 -8.35 -28.22 4.94
C LEU A 11 -9.60 -27.35 5.09
N MET A 12 -9.42 -26.12 5.56
CA MET A 12 -10.51 -25.13 5.56
C MET A 12 -10.84 -24.79 4.10
N PRO A 13 -12.13 -24.73 3.71
CA PRO A 13 -12.51 -24.33 2.37
C PRO A 13 -12.10 -22.87 2.15
N VAL A 14 -11.31 -22.61 1.11
CA VAL A 14 -10.98 -21.26 0.68
C VAL A 14 -12.21 -20.67 0.01
N PHE A 15 -12.86 -19.71 0.66
CA PHE A 15 -14.01 -19.02 0.09
C PHE A 15 -13.53 -17.89 -0.81
N ASN A 16 -13.26 -18.20 -2.08
CA ASN A 16 -12.91 -17.23 -3.11
C ASN A 16 -14.17 -16.55 -3.66
N ALA A 17 -14.84 -15.74 -2.83
CA ALA A 17 -15.87 -14.83 -3.31
C ALA A 17 -15.20 -13.53 -3.77
N PRO A 18 -15.49 -13.01 -4.99
CA PRO A 18 -14.98 -11.72 -5.40
C PRO A 18 -15.54 -10.64 -4.47
N LEU A 19 -14.66 -9.79 -3.95
CA LEU A 19 -15.07 -8.61 -3.19
C LEU A 19 -15.84 -7.65 -4.11
N PRO A 20 -16.84 -6.92 -3.58
CA PRO A 20 -17.46 -5.85 -4.36
C PRO A 20 -16.41 -4.83 -4.80
N PRO A 21 -16.59 -4.20 -5.98
CA PRO A 21 -15.68 -3.17 -6.44
C PRO A 21 -15.63 -2.04 -5.42
N LEU A 22 -14.42 -1.62 -5.06
CA LEU A 22 -14.22 -0.47 -4.18
C LEU A 22 -14.66 0.79 -4.92
N GLU A 23 -15.50 1.59 -4.28
CA GLU A 23 -15.82 2.92 -4.81
C GLU A 23 -14.57 3.81 -4.79
N PRO A 24 -14.38 4.68 -5.80
CA PRO A 24 -13.28 5.62 -5.82
C PRO A 24 -13.30 6.50 -4.56
N PHE A 25 -12.16 6.57 -3.88
CA PHE A 25 -12.02 7.41 -2.69
C PHE A 25 -12.38 8.87 -3.00
N GLN A 26 -13.37 9.39 -2.28
CA GLN A 26 -13.78 10.79 -2.39
C GLN A 26 -13.07 11.63 -1.33
N ARG A 27 -12.23 12.57 -1.78
CA ARG A 27 -11.58 13.54 -0.88
C ARG A 27 -12.59 14.55 -0.34
N CYS A 28 -12.52 14.85 0.97
CA CYS A 28 -13.27 16.00 1.51
C CYS A 28 -12.78 17.28 0.85
N ARG A 29 -13.73 18.15 0.48
CA ARG A 29 -13.46 19.50 -0.07
C ARG A 29 -13.71 20.61 0.93
N CYS A 30 -14.04 20.23 2.16
CA CYS A 30 -14.40 21.13 3.24
C CYS A 30 -13.24 22.01 3.74
N GLY A 31 -11.99 21.52 3.61
CA GLY A 31 -10.77 22.23 3.99
C GLY A 31 -10.57 22.44 5.50
N LYS A 32 -11.54 22.04 6.34
CA LYS A 32 -11.57 22.34 7.78
C LYS A 32 -11.64 21.11 8.67
N CYS A 33 -11.97 19.95 8.14
CA CYS A 33 -11.98 18.72 8.93
C CYS A 33 -10.54 18.27 9.23
N ARG A 34 -10.40 17.39 10.22
CA ARG A 34 -9.10 16.84 10.62
C ARG A 34 -8.37 16.22 9.44
N GLU A 35 -9.06 15.46 8.59
CA GLU A 35 -8.46 14.82 7.43
C GLU A 35 -7.94 15.84 6.42
N CYS A 36 -8.65 16.95 6.19
CA CYS A 36 -8.18 18.02 5.31
C CYS A 36 -6.93 18.70 5.87
N ILE A 37 -6.89 18.98 7.17
CA ILE A 37 -5.74 19.61 7.82
C ILE A 37 -4.53 18.69 7.78
N ASP A 38 -4.73 17.40 8.07
CA ASP A 38 -3.65 16.41 8.01
C ASP A 38 -3.12 16.26 6.58
N ASN A 39 -4.00 16.19 5.58
CA ASN A 39 -3.61 16.15 4.17
C ASN A 39 -2.84 17.40 3.76
N GLU A 40 -3.31 18.60 4.10
CA GLU A 40 -2.62 19.85 3.79
C GLU A 40 -1.22 19.89 4.43
N LYS A 41 -1.09 19.42 5.66
CA LYS A 41 0.20 19.30 6.34
C LYS A 41 1.14 18.39 5.55
N TRP A 42 0.67 17.22 5.11
CA TRP A 42 1.47 16.30 4.31
C TRP A 42 1.81 16.85 2.93
N ASP A 43 0.87 17.51 2.25
CA ASP A 43 1.11 18.16 0.96
C ASP A 43 2.24 19.19 1.07
N ARG A 44 2.28 19.98 2.15
CA ARG A 44 3.38 20.92 2.43
C ARG A 44 4.72 20.22 2.69
N VAL A 45 4.72 19.03 3.28
CA VAL A 45 5.94 18.25 3.46
C VAL A 45 6.44 17.76 2.10
N PHE A 46 5.56 17.15 1.31
CA PHE A 46 5.92 16.57 0.01
C PHE A 46 6.29 17.61 -1.04
N ALA A 47 5.69 18.81 -1.01
CA ALA A 47 6.07 19.92 -1.89
C ALA A 47 7.57 20.26 -1.81
N LYS A 48 8.22 20.03 -0.66
CA LYS A 48 9.68 20.25 -0.52
C LYS A 48 10.52 19.19 -1.23
N TYR A 49 9.94 18.02 -1.48
CA TYR A 49 10.56 16.88 -2.12
C TYR A 49 10.10 16.71 -3.57
N GLU A 50 9.27 17.63 -4.07
CA GLU A 50 8.88 17.66 -5.48
C GLU A 50 10.14 17.99 -6.30
N ILE A 51 10.74 16.93 -6.83
CA ILE A 51 11.87 17.01 -7.72
C ILE A 51 11.30 17.35 -9.10
N PRO A 52 11.76 18.42 -9.77
CA PRO A 52 11.37 18.70 -11.15
C PRO A 52 11.61 17.47 -12.00
N GLU A 53 10.62 17.09 -12.82
CA GLU A 53 10.67 15.88 -13.64
C GLU A 53 11.98 15.78 -14.45
N ASP A 54 12.57 16.89 -14.86
CA ASP A 54 13.87 16.91 -15.57
C ASP A 54 15.05 16.21 -14.84
N ARG A 55 14.95 15.94 -13.53
CA ARG A 55 15.94 15.16 -12.78
C ARG A 55 15.78 13.65 -12.86
N TRP A 56 14.61 13.09 -13.21
CA TRP A 56 14.45 11.63 -13.28
C TRP A 56 15.20 11.04 -14.48
N GLU A 57 15.20 11.74 -15.61
CA GLU A 57 15.94 11.34 -16.82
C GLU A 57 17.47 11.45 -16.63
N THR A 58 17.93 12.48 -15.91
CA THR A 58 19.37 12.79 -15.78
C THR A 58 20.05 12.16 -14.57
N LYS A 59 19.32 11.78 -13.51
CA LYS A 59 19.90 11.26 -12.26
C LYS A 59 19.47 9.84 -11.89
N GLY A 60 18.91 9.09 -12.84
CA GLY A 60 18.89 7.62 -12.86
C GLY A 60 18.56 6.92 -11.54
N PHE A 61 17.31 6.45 -11.43
CA PHE A 61 16.87 5.38 -10.52
C PHE A 61 17.28 5.53 -9.05
N PHE A 62 16.32 5.86 -8.17
CA PHE A 62 16.48 5.60 -6.74
C PHE A 62 16.70 4.09 -6.55
N GLN A 63 17.96 3.66 -6.44
CA GLN A 63 18.29 2.32 -6.00
C GLN A 63 17.74 2.20 -4.58
N SER A 64 16.67 1.43 -4.41
CA SER A 64 16.30 0.95 -3.10
C SER A 64 17.53 0.28 -2.48
N THR A 65 17.87 0.63 -1.24
CA THR A 65 18.93 -0.05 -0.49
C THR A 65 18.54 -1.49 -0.12
N LEU A 66 17.31 -1.89 -0.41
CA LEU A 66 16.86 -3.28 -0.38
C LEU A 66 17.55 -4.04 -1.52
N ARG A 67 18.77 -4.52 -1.25
CA ARG A 67 19.41 -5.55 -2.07
C ARG A 67 18.46 -6.75 -2.15
N GLY A 68 18.23 -7.21 -3.37
CA GLY A 68 17.24 -8.23 -3.72
C GLY A 68 17.38 -9.54 -2.95
N TRP A 69 16.28 -10.27 -2.94
CA TRP A 69 16.20 -11.70 -2.71
C TRP A 69 16.40 -12.45 -4.03
#